data_AF-A0A5U3SVW7-F1
#
_entry.id   AF-A0A5U3SVW7-F1
#
_cell.length_a   1.000
_cell.length_b   1.000
_cell.length_c   1.000
_cell.angle_alpha   90.00
_cell.angle_beta   90.00
_cell.angle_gamma   90.00
#
_symmetry.space_group_name_H-M   'P 1'
#
loop_
_entity.id
_entity.type
_entity.pdbx_description
1 polymer ?
#
loop_
_entity_poly.entity_id
_entity_poly.type
_entity_poly.pdbx_seq_one_letter_code
_entity_poly.pdbx_strand_id
1 'polypeptide(L)'
;MNILFFLLLSVGLLFSLAYTNKNKNKNKNKNINDSIMFMLVVLMILMSGLRVNDSDYLEYNKMYNEVPSLYNFTLSAIKDIHGEIGYLFLSSFFKTFDLPFQFFLFFIASLSLMLTYFSFKKASIIPILSLVFYLSHAFIVRDMIQIRAGLAVSMSLYTIVTYKKNRNVIAGILLASLIHSGAIIIAICYPFIRKRYLSLRKIFSLFLVALIFSYLHGLDFILNTLIHYNLLPDAVANYIGWEEYDYRI
;
A
#
# COMPACT_ATOMS: atom_id res chain seq x y z
N MET A 1 12.48 8.71 15.10
CA MET A 1 11.40 8.78 14.10
C MET A 1 10.31 9.80 14.45
N ASN A 2 9.93 9.95 15.73
CA ASN A 2 8.78 10.77 16.15
C ASN A 2 8.87 12.26 15.79
N ILE A 3 9.96 12.98 16.13
CA ILE A 3 10.01 14.44 15.97
C ILE A 3 9.93 14.87 14.49
N LEU A 4 10.66 14.22 13.59
CA LEU A 4 10.63 14.52 12.16
C LEU A 4 9.23 14.28 11.56
N PHE A 5 8.57 13.20 11.98
CA PHE A 5 7.21 12.87 11.55
C PHE A 5 6.19 13.91 12.05
N PHE A 6 6.27 14.32 13.32
CA PHE A 6 5.42 15.39 13.86
C PHE A 6 5.67 16.75 13.17
N LEU A 7 6.92 17.06 12.82
CA LEU A 7 7.25 18.25 12.05
C LEU A 7 6.62 18.21 10.65
N LEU A 8 6.73 17.09 9.92
CA LEU A 8 6.10 16.93 8.61
C LEU A 8 4.57 17.08 8.68
N LEU A 9 3.94 16.50 9.71
CA LEU A 9 2.50 16.61 9.93
C LEU A 9 2.06 18.05 10.21
N SER A 10 2.72 18.72 11.16
CA SER A 10 2.38 20.11 11.53
C SER A 10 2.57 21.07 10.36
N VAL A 11 3.67 20.94 9.61
CA VAL A 11 3.93 21.73 8.39
C VAL A 11 2.85 21.49 7.35
N GLY A 12 2.53 20.22 7.05
CA GLY A 12 1.50 19.87 6.09
C GLY A 12 0.11 20.39 6.48
N LEU A 13 -0.25 20.30 7.77
CA LEU A 13 -1.52 20.83 8.29
C LEU A 13 -1.62 22.35 8.10
N LEU A 14 -0.58 23.10 8.48
CA LEU A 14 -0.55 24.56 8.31
C LEU A 14 -0.76 24.96 6.83
N PHE A 15 -0.11 24.26 5.89
CA PHE A 15 -0.30 24.53 4.47
C PHE A 15 -1.66 24.10 3.94
N SER A 16 -2.24 23.02 4.47
CA SER A 16 -3.60 22.62 4.12
C SER A 16 -4.66 23.67 4.51
N LEU A 17 -4.49 24.31 5.67
CA LEU A 17 -5.33 25.42 6.13
C LEU A 17 -5.12 26.69 5.30
N ALA A 18 -3.87 26.95 4.88
CA ALA A 18 -3.58 28.05 3.97
C ALA A 18 -4.18 27.83 2.57
N TYR A 19 -4.26 26.58 2.10
CA TYR A 19 -4.86 26.20 0.81
C TYR A 19 -6.36 26.55 0.75
N THR A 20 -7.12 26.21 1.80
CA THR A 20 -8.57 26.46 1.86
C THR A 20 -8.88 27.96 1.91
N ASN A 21 -8.07 28.75 2.61
CA ASN A 21 -8.35 30.17 2.83
C ASN A 21 -8.05 31.07 1.60
N LYS A 22 -7.16 30.64 0.69
CA LYS A 22 -6.63 31.47 -0.42
C LYS A 22 -7.16 31.16 -1.81
N ASN A 23 -8.20 30.33 -1.95
CA ASN A 23 -8.77 29.92 -3.24
C ASN A 23 -9.45 31.06 -4.04
N LYS A 24 -9.31 32.32 -3.60
CA LYS A 24 -9.68 33.55 -4.34
C LYS A 24 -8.62 34.02 -5.35
N ASN A 25 -7.35 33.59 -5.26
CA ASN A 25 -6.26 33.93 -6.21
C ASN A 25 -5.66 32.65 -6.84
N LYS A 26 -6.20 32.22 -7.99
CA LYS A 26 -6.11 30.83 -8.51
C LYS A 26 -4.76 30.36 -9.07
N ASN A 27 -4.01 31.19 -9.81
CA ASN A 27 -2.88 30.65 -10.62
C ASN A 27 -1.53 30.58 -9.91
N LYS A 28 -1.07 31.64 -9.22
CA LYS A 28 0.26 31.65 -8.57
C LYS A 28 0.34 30.71 -7.36
N ASN A 29 -0.74 30.58 -6.60
CA ASN A 29 -0.79 29.78 -5.38
C ASN A 29 -0.85 28.26 -5.64
N LYS A 30 -1.42 27.85 -6.78
CA LYS A 30 -1.48 26.44 -7.18
C LYS A 30 -0.06 25.86 -7.36
N ASN A 31 0.84 26.63 -7.96
CA ASN A 31 2.21 26.19 -8.19
C ASN A 31 3.01 26.01 -6.89
N ILE A 32 2.86 26.90 -5.91
CA ILE A 32 3.57 26.81 -4.62
C ILE A 32 3.12 25.58 -3.83
N ASN A 33 1.81 25.33 -3.74
CA ASN A 33 1.27 24.18 -3.01
C ASN A 33 1.68 22.85 -3.65
N ASP A 34 1.72 22.79 -4.99
CA ASP A 34 2.20 21.61 -5.71
C ASP A 34 3.70 21.35 -5.43
N SER A 35 4.53 22.39 -5.35
CA SER A 35 5.95 22.28 -4.99
C SER A 35 6.15 21.82 -3.55
N ILE A 36 5.38 22.34 -2.59
CA ILE A 36 5.44 21.91 -1.18
C ILE A 36 5.00 20.46 -1.05
N MET A 37 3.91 20.09 -1.71
CA MET A 37 3.43 18.71 -1.70
C MET A 37 4.47 17.75 -2.29
N PHE A 38 5.13 18.16 -3.38
CA PHE A 38 6.23 17.38 -3.96
C PHE A 38 7.42 17.26 -3.00
N MET A 39 7.81 18.36 -2.32
CA MET A 39 8.87 18.33 -1.32
C MET A 39 8.55 17.39 -0.15
N LEU A 40 7.31 17.40 0.36
CA LEU A 40 6.86 16.47 1.40
C LEU A 40 6.98 15.02 0.93
N VAL A 41 6.58 14.73 -0.31
CA VAL A 41 6.72 13.40 -0.90
C VAL A 41 8.19 12.99 -1.02
N VAL A 42 9.08 13.89 -1.42
CA VAL A 42 10.53 13.61 -1.45
C VAL A 42 11.05 13.27 -0.06
N LEU A 43 10.64 14.00 0.99
CA LEU A 43 11.03 13.70 2.37
C LEU A 43 10.49 12.33 2.82
N MET A 44 9.25 11.99 2.46
CA MET A 44 8.67 10.67 2.73
C MET A 44 9.43 9.55 1.99
N ILE A 45 9.87 9.79 0.75
CA ILE A 45 10.71 8.85 -0.01
C ILE A 45 12.05 8.66 0.68
N LEU A 46 12.71 9.72 1.14
CA LEU A 46 13.97 9.60 1.88
C LEU A 46 13.76 8.80 3.17
N MET A 47 12.69 9.07 3.92
CA MET A 47 12.38 8.35 5.15
C MET A 47 12.09 6.87 4.92
N SER A 48 11.28 6.53 3.91
CA SER A 48 10.95 5.14 3.61
C SER A 48 12.13 4.43 2.92
N GLY A 49 12.76 5.05 1.95
CA GLY A 49 13.78 4.44 1.11
C GLY A 49 15.16 4.30 1.75
N LEU A 50 15.48 5.06 2.80
CA LEU A 50 16.75 5.00 3.54
C LEU A 50 16.63 4.33 4.92
N ARG A 51 15.45 3.82 5.27
CA ARG A 51 15.25 3.13 6.55
C ARG A 51 16.00 1.80 6.58
N VAL A 52 16.28 1.36 7.81
CA VAL A 52 16.92 0.08 8.13
C VAL A 52 16.27 -0.49 9.39
N ASN A 53 16.15 -1.82 9.48
CA ASN A 53 15.69 -2.55 10.68
C ASN A 53 14.26 -2.21 11.17
N ASP A 54 13.29 -2.08 10.26
CA ASP A 54 11.86 -2.14 10.63
C ASP A 54 11.36 -3.60 10.68
N SER A 55 10.09 -3.79 11.05
CA SER A 55 9.45 -5.09 11.28
C SER A 55 9.57 -6.07 10.10
N ASP A 56 9.47 -5.61 8.86
CA ASP A 56 9.51 -6.48 7.67
C ASP A 56 10.82 -6.32 6.88
N TYR A 57 11.70 -5.38 7.26
CA TYR A 57 12.93 -5.06 6.55
C TYR A 57 13.81 -6.30 6.30
N LEU A 58 14.00 -7.12 7.34
CA LEU A 58 14.86 -8.32 7.26
C LEU A 58 14.31 -9.35 6.28
N GLU A 59 12.99 -9.54 6.27
CA GLU A 59 12.32 -10.46 5.36
C GLU A 59 12.45 -9.98 3.90
N TYR A 60 12.27 -8.69 3.63
CA TYR A 60 12.47 -8.16 2.27
C TYR A 60 13.93 -8.25 1.82
N ASN A 61 14.88 -8.00 2.72
CA ASN A 61 16.30 -8.15 2.41
C ASN A 61 16.65 -9.62 2.11
N LYS A 62 16.08 -10.56 2.86
CA LYS A 62 16.22 -12.00 2.61
C LYS A 62 15.69 -12.37 1.22
N MET A 63 14.46 -11.98 0.89
CA MET A 63 13.86 -12.22 -0.44
C MET A 63 14.75 -11.66 -1.57
N TYR A 64 15.27 -10.44 -1.40
CA TYR A 64 16.14 -9.79 -2.38
C TYR A 64 17.50 -10.48 -2.56
N ASN A 65 18.00 -11.12 -1.50
CA ASN A 65 19.27 -11.85 -1.58
C ASN A 65 19.11 -13.26 -2.11
N GLU A 66 17.97 -13.91 -1.87
CA GLU A 66 17.64 -15.25 -2.36
C GLU A 66 17.22 -15.26 -3.84
N VAL A 67 16.62 -14.17 -4.34
CA VAL A 67 16.17 -14.11 -5.74
C VAL A 67 17.37 -14.23 -6.71
N PRO A 68 17.27 -15.08 -7.76
CA PRO A 68 18.31 -15.15 -8.78
C PRO A 68 18.34 -13.85 -9.61
N SER A 69 19.43 -13.66 -10.35
CA SER A 69 19.46 -12.68 -11.45
C SER A 69 18.47 -13.04 -12.56
N LEU A 70 18.11 -12.08 -13.40
CA LEU A 70 17.10 -12.26 -14.45
C LEU A 70 17.48 -13.35 -15.44
N TYR A 71 18.78 -13.56 -15.68
CA TYR A 71 19.27 -14.62 -16.55
C TYR A 71 18.86 -16.02 -16.10
N ASN A 72 18.69 -16.20 -14.77
CA ASN A 72 18.32 -17.48 -14.15
C ASN A 72 16.91 -17.44 -13.54
N PHE A 73 16.11 -16.43 -13.86
CA PHE A 73 14.77 -16.27 -13.31
C PHE A 73 13.80 -17.26 -13.95
N THR A 74 13.47 -18.32 -13.20
CA THR A 74 12.50 -19.35 -13.60
C THR A 74 11.51 -19.61 -12.46
N LEU A 75 10.33 -20.15 -12.78
CA LEU A 75 9.33 -20.50 -11.76
C LEU A 75 9.88 -21.51 -10.73
N SER A 76 10.75 -22.42 -11.16
CA SER A 76 11.39 -23.36 -10.24
C SER A 76 12.40 -22.68 -9.32
N ALA A 77 13.16 -21.70 -9.83
CA ALA A 77 14.17 -20.99 -9.04
C ALA A 77 13.58 -20.09 -7.95
N ILE A 78 12.32 -19.65 -8.09
CA ILE A 78 11.65 -18.75 -7.14
C ILE A 78 10.59 -19.45 -6.28
N LYS A 79 10.37 -20.75 -6.46
CA LYS A 79 9.24 -21.49 -5.86
C LYS A 79 9.21 -21.38 -4.34
N ASP A 80 10.39 -21.45 -3.71
CA ASP A 80 10.53 -21.48 -2.25
C ASP A 80 10.85 -20.09 -1.67
N ILE A 81 10.90 -19.06 -2.52
CA ILE A 81 11.10 -17.68 -2.10
C ILE A 81 9.73 -17.06 -1.84
N HIS A 82 9.53 -16.57 -0.61
CA HIS A 82 8.30 -15.90 -0.27
C HIS A 82 8.14 -14.60 -1.09
N GLY A 83 7.02 -14.45 -1.79
CA GLY A 83 6.72 -13.23 -2.53
C GLY A 83 5.92 -13.47 -3.80
N GLU A 84 5.22 -12.44 -4.25
CA GLU A 84 4.50 -12.48 -5.52
C GLU A 84 5.46 -12.35 -6.70
N ILE A 85 5.14 -13.04 -7.81
CA ILE A 85 6.03 -13.18 -8.97
C ILE A 85 6.50 -11.85 -9.56
N GLY A 86 5.66 -10.80 -9.56
CA GLY A 86 6.03 -9.48 -10.07
C GLY A 86 6.99 -8.76 -9.14
N TYR A 87 6.85 -8.92 -7.81
CA TYR A 87 7.80 -8.37 -6.85
C TYR A 87 9.16 -9.07 -6.94
N LEU A 88 9.17 -10.41 -7.07
CA LEU A 88 10.39 -11.19 -7.24
C LEU A 88 11.06 -10.88 -8.58
N PHE A 89 10.29 -10.76 -9.66
CA PHE A 89 10.81 -10.34 -10.97
C PHE A 89 11.47 -8.95 -10.90
N LEU A 90 10.82 -8.00 -10.24
CA LEU A 90 11.40 -6.67 -10.05
C LEU A 90 12.67 -6.73 -9.18
N SER A 91 12.68 -7.53 -8.12
CA SER A 91 13.88 -7.73 -7.28
C SER A 91 15.03 -8.32 -8.11
N SER A 92 14.75 -9.34 -8.91
CA SER A 92 15.69 -9.98 -9.83
C SER A 92 16.27 -9.00 -10.86
N PHE A 93 15.46 -8.07 -11.36
CA PHE A 93 15.93 -7.01 -12.26
C PHE A 93 17.04 -6.17 -11.60
N PHE A 94 16.84 -5.70 -10.37
CA PHE A 94 17.87 -4.92 -9.67
C PHE A 94 19.08 -5.78 -9.29
N LYS A 95 18.85 -7.04 -8.92
CA LYS A 95 19.91 -8.03 -8.64
C LYS A 95 20.82 -8.27 -9.84
N THR A 96 20.28 -8.20 -11.05
CA THR A 96 21.04 -8.40 -12.31
C THR A 96 22.11 -7.33 -12.53
N PHE A 97 21.93 -6.14 -11.94
CA PHE A 97 22.90 -5.05 -12.00
C PHE A 97 23.76 -4.93 -10.73
N ASP A 98 23.76 -5.98 -9.88
CA ASP A 98 24.47 -6.00 -8.59
C ASP A 98 24.14 -4.80 -7.68
N LEU A 99 22.92 -4.26 -7.79
CA LEU A 99 22.49 -3.13 -6.98
C LEU A 99 22.20 -3.59 -5.54
N PRO A 100 22.56 -2.80 -4.51
CA PRO A 100 22.30 -3.16 -3.13
C PRO A 100 20.80 -3.12 -2.82
N PHE A 101 20.35 -3.93 -1.85
CA PHE A 101 18.95 -3.97 -1.40
C PHE A 101 18.40 -2.58 -1.05
N GLN A 102 19.22 -1.70 -0.44
CA GLN A 102 18.80 -0.34 -0.11
C GLN A 102 18.38 0.47 -1.35
N PHE A 103 19.04 0.26 -2.50
CA PHE A 103 18.67 0.94 -3.74
C PHE A 103 17.33 0.43 -4.27
N PHE A 104 17.10 -0.88 -4.21
CA PHE A 104 15.80 -1.46 -4.53
C PHE A 104 14.70 -0.94 -3.60
N LEU A 105 14.95 -0.85 -2.29
CA LEU A 105 14.01 -0.30 -1.32
C LEU A 105 13.67 1.16 -1.63
N PHE A 106 14.68 1.97 -1.95
CA PHE A 106 14.53 3.36 -2.36
C PHE A 106 13.69 3.49 -3.64
N PHE A 107 13.88 2.58 -4.61
CA PHE A 107 13.05 2.53 -5.82
C PHE A 107 11.59 2.22 -5.51
N ILE A 108 11.31 1.19 -4.69
CA ILE A 108 9.93 0.83 -4.30
C ILE A 108 9.24 2.00 -3.60
N ALA A 109 9.93 2.64 -2.65
CA ALA A 109 9.43 3.82 -1.94
C ALA A 109 9.12 4.97 -2.91
N SER A 110 10.06 5.26 -3.82
CA SER A 110 9.90 6.30 -4.85
C SER A 110 8.69 6.04 -5.74
N LEU A 111 8.56 4.81 -6.25
CA LEU A 111 7.47 4.42 -7.12
C LEU A 111 6.11 4.52 -6.41
N SER A 112 6.00 3.95 -5.21
CA SER A 112 4.76 3.95 -4.43
C SER A 112 4.28 5.37 -4.10
N LEU A 113 5.19 6.20 -3.60
CA LEU A 113 4.85 7.56 -3.16
C LEU A 113 4.61 8.52 -4.33
N MET A 114 5.29 8.34 -5.46
CA MET A 114 5.01 9.13 -6.67
C MET A 114 3.66 8.76 -7.29
N LEU A 115 3.30 7.48 -7.36
CA LEU A 115 1.96 7.07 -7.80
C LEU A 115 0.86 7.62 -6.88
N THR A 116 1.10 7.64 -5.57
CA THR A 116 0.22 8.25 -4.58
C THR A 116 0.10 9.77 -4.79
N TYR A 117 1.21 10.48 -4.98
CA TYR A 117 1.26 11.91 -5.29
C TYR A 117 0.40 12.27 -6.51
N PHE A 118 0.60 11.58 -7.64
CA PHE A 118 -0.16 11.84 -8.86
C PHE A 118 -1.65 11.51 -8.69
N SER A 119 -1.96 10.46 -7.95
CA SER A 119 -3.34 10.09 -7.63
C SER A 119 -4.05 11.18 -6.83
N PHE A 120 -3.42 11.69 -5.77
CA PHE A 120 -4.01 12.76 -4.95
C PHE A 120 -4.17 14.06 -5.72
N LYS A 121 -3.20 14.44 -6.57
CA LYS A 121 -3.34 15.61 -7.45
C LYS A 121 -4.54 15.52 -8.38
N LYS A 122 -4.87 14.32 -8.85
CA LYS A 122 -5.91 14.11 -9.84
C LYS A 122 -7.29 13.87 -9.23
N ALA A 123 -7.37 13.22 -8.07
CA ALA A 123 -8.65 12.82 -7.46
C ALA A 123 -9.12 13.75 -6.33
N SER A 124 -8.21 14.44 -5.63
CA SER A 124 -8.55 15.20 -4.42
C SER A 124 -8.86 16.67 -4.71
N ILE A 125 -9.82 17.22 -3.97
CA ILE A 125 -10.15 18.66 -3.98
C ILE A 125 -9.01 19.47 -3.33
N ILE A 126 -8.40 18.90 -2.29
CA ILE A 126 -7.28 19.50 -1.53
C ILE A 126 -6.17 18.44 -1.44
N PRO A 127 -5.33 18.28 -2.49
CA PRO A 127 -4.34 17.21 -2.57
C PRO A 127 -3.36 17.17 -1.38
N ILE A 128 -2.91 18.33 -0.91
CA ILE A 128 -2.00 18.42 0.24
C ILE A 128 -2.63 17.89 1.54
N LEU A 129 -3.93 18.11 1.74
CA LEU A 129 -4.65 17.58 2.89
C LEU A 129 -4.77 16.05 2.82
N SER A 130 -5.03 15.51 1.63
CA SER A 130 -5.00 14.06 1.41
C SER A 130 -3.62 13.45 1.72
N LEU A 131 -2.53 14.14 1.35
CA LEU A 131 -1.18 13.68 1.67
C LEU A 131 -0.90 13.70 3.19
N VAL A 132 -1.39 14.71 3.91
CA VAL A 132 -1.24 14.80 5.37
C VAL A 132 -2.02 13.69 6.09
N PHE A 133 -3.24 13.39 5.65
CA PHE A 133 -4.00 12.26 6.17
C PHE A 133 -3.32 10.92 5.86
N TYR A 134 -2.76 10.80 4.65
CA TYR A 134 -1.98 9.63 4.28
C TYR A 134 -0.75 9.46 5.16
N LEU A 135 0.02 10.53 5.37
CA LEU A 135 1.20 10.53 6.22
C LEU A 135 0.87 10.07 7.65
N SER A 136 -0.22 10.57 8.23
CA SER A 136 -0.62 10.27 9.61
C SER A 136 -1.12 8.84 9.84
N HIS A 137 -1.81 8.24 8.87
CA HIS A 137 -2.53 6.97 9.09
C HIS A 137 -1.98 5.80 8.28
N ALA A 138 -1.50 6.03 7.06
CA ALA A 138 -1.21 4.97 6.11
C ALA A 138 0.29 4.82 5.84
N PHE A 139 1.06 5.91 5.85
CA PHE A 139 2.45 5.91 5.42
C PHE A 139 3.34 4.95 6.21
N ILE A 140 3.27 4.96 7.54
CA ILE A 140 4.12 4.11 8.39
C ILE A 140 3.85 2.64 8.06
N VAL A 141 2.59 2.21 8.12
CA VAL A 141 2.24 0.81 7.89
C VAL A 141 2.50 0.39 6.45
N ARG A 142 2.16 1.21 5.46
CA ARG A 142 2.17 0.79 4.05
C ARG A 142 3.49 0.99 3.33
N ASP A 143 4.17 2.12 3.55
CA ASP A 143 5.39 2.44 2.82
C ASP A 143 6.64 2.24 3.67
N MET A 144 6.55 2.18 5.01
CA MET A 144 7.69 1.85 5.86
C MET A 144 7.71 0.40 6.31
N ILE A 145 6.57 -0.26 6.48
CA ILE A 145 6.55 -1.68 6.90
C ILE A 145 6.18 -2.55 5.71
N GLN A 146 4.95 -2.45 5.22
CA GLN A 146 4.38 -3.38 4.23
C GLN A 146 4.58 -2.94 2.77
N ILE A 147 5.83 -2.76 2.33
CA ILE A 147 6.16 -2.09 1.05
C ILE A 147 5.49 -2.71 -0.19
N ARG A 148 5.27 -4.03 -0.22
CA ARG A 148 4.56 -4.71 -1.31
C ARG A 148 3.11 -4.26 -1.38
N ALA A 149 2.43 -4.26 -0.24
CA ALA A 149 1.05 -3.80 -0.13
C ALA A 149 0.94 -2.30 -0.42
N GLY A 150 1.88 -1.49 0.08
CA GLY A 150 1.96 -0.05 -0.23
C GLY A 150 2.04 0.23 -1.73
N LEU A 151 2.98 -0.43 -2.42
CA LEU A 151 3.13 -0.29 -3.86
C LEU A 151 1.91 -0.80 -4.65
N ALA A 152 1.34 -1.94 -4.27
CA ALA A 152 0.17 -2.47 -4.97
C ALA A 152 -1.07 -1.57 -4.82
N VAL A 153 -1.27 -0.97 -3.63
CA VAL A 153 -2.37 -0.01 -3.41
C VAL A 153 -2.13 1.27 -4.20
N SER A 154 -0.91 1.83 -4.21
CA SER A 154 -0.64 3.07 -4.95
C SER A 154 -0.77 2.86 -6.47
N MET A 155 -0.34 1.72 -7.00
CA MET A 155 -0.64 1.30 -8.38
C MET A 155 -2.14 1.19 -8.66
N SER A 156 -2.88 0.51 -7.78
CA SER A 156 -4.33 0.35 -7.90
C SER A 156 -5.05 1.70 -7.90
N LEU A 157 -4.73 2.59 -6.96
CA LEU A 157 -5.31 3.92 -6.88
C LEU A 157 -4.97 4.75 -8.13
N TYR A 158 -3.71 4.72 -8.56
CA TYR A 158 -3.27 5.44 -9.75
C TYR A 158 -4.03 5.01 -11.00
N THR A 159 -4.22 3.70 -11.18
CA THR A 159 -4.96 3.17 -12.34
C THR A 159 -6.44 3.56 -12.31
N ILE A 160 -7.09 3.47 -11.14
CA ILE A 160 -8.49 3.88 -10.92
C ILE A 160 -8.70 5.35 -11.27
N VAL A 161 -7.80 6.22 -10.82
CA VAL A 161 -7.92 7.67 -11.03
C VAL A 161 -7.47 8.06 -12.44
N THR A 162 -6.58 7.28 -13.06
CA THR A 162 -5.99 7.63 -14.35
C THR A 162 -6.82 7.20 -15.55
N TYR A 163 -7.26 5.95 -15.56
CA TYR A 163 -7.93 5.36 -16.72
C TYR A 163 -9.44 5.54 -16.67
N LYS A 164 -10.03 5.85 -17.84
CA LYS A 164 -11.49 5.98 -17.98
C LYS A 164 -12.19 4.65 -18.27
N LYS A 165 -11.52 3.75 -19.00
CA LYS A 165 -12.08 2.45 -19.42
C LYS A 165 -11.90 1.42 -18.30
N ASN A 166 -12.99 0.78 -17.88
CA ASN A 166 -12.97 -0.22 -16.80
C ASN A 166 -11.97 -1.36 -17.05
N ARG A 167 -11.84 -1.83 -18.30
CA ARG A 167 -10.88 -2.89 -18.65
C ARG A 167 -9.42 -2.48 -18.34
N ASN A 168 -9.07 -1.22 -18.54
CA ASN A 168 -7.72 -0.71 -18.28
C ASN A 168 -7.47 -0.56 -16.78
N VAL A 169 -8.50 -0.15 -16.02
CA VAL A 169 -8.43 -0.08 -14.55
C VAL A 169 -8.22 -1.48 -13.98
N ILE A 170 -9.06 -2.45 -14.38
CA ILE A 170 -8.95 -3.84 -13.93
C ILE A 170 -7.59 -4.43 -14.32
N ALA A 171 -7.14 -4.25 -15.57
CA ALA A 171 -5.82 -4.70 -15.99
C ALA A 171 -4.69 -4.09 -15.13
N GLY A 172 -4.78 -2.80 -14.80
CA GLY A 172 -3.82 -2.13 -13.92
C GLY A 172 -3.82 -2.69 -12.50
N ILE A 173 -4.98 -2.98 -11.93
CA ILE A 173 -5.09 -3.60 -10.60
C ILE A 173 -4.58 -5.06 -10.63
N LEU A 174 -4.85 -5.81 -11.70
CA LEU A 174 -4.29 -7.16 -11.87
C LEU A 174 -2.76 -7.12 -12.01
N LEU A 175 -2.18 -6.12 -12.68
CA LEU A 175 -0.73 -5.91 -12.65
C LEU A 175 -0.22 -5.58 -11.24
N ALA A 176 -0.96 -4.78 -10.47
CA ALA A 176 -0.63 -4.53 -9.06
C ALA A 176 -0.71 -5.82 -8.22
N SER A 177 -1.58 -6.76 -8.57
CA SER A 177 -1.67 -8.05 -7.88
C SER A 177 -0.46 -8.96 -8.06
N LEU A 178 0.35 -8.71 -9.11
CA LEU A 178 1.64 -9.37 -9.27
C LEU A 178 2.68 -8.86 -8.26
N ILE A 179 2.48 -7.68 -7.69
CA ILE A 179 3.32 -7.13 -6.61
C ILE A 179 2.80 -7.57 -5.24
N HIS A 180 1.48 -7.54 -5.05
CA HIS A 180 0.85 -8.01 -3.84
C HIS A 180 -0.56 -8.55 -4.10
N SER A 181 -0.79 -9.81 -3.74
CA SER A 181 -2.03 -10.54 -4.03
C SER A 181 -3.29 -9.86 -3.46
N GLY A 182 -3.15 -9.09 -2.37
CA GLY A 182 -4.25 -8.31 -1.78
C GLY A 182 -4.94 -7.34 -2.76
N ALA A 183 -4.27 -6.92 -3.83
CA ALA A 183 -4.89 -6.09 -4.87
C ALA A 183 -6.03 -6.80 -5.64
N ILE A 184 -6.10 -8.13 -5.61
CA ILE A 184 -7.21 -8.90 -6.22
C ILE A 184 -8.55 -8.49 -5.60
N ILE A 185 -8.60 -8.24 -4.29
CA ILE A 185 -9.80 -7.78 -3.61
C ILE A 185 -10.28 -6.44 -4.20
N ILE A 186 -9.35 -5.53 -4.51
CA ILE A 186 -9.67 -4.25 -5.14
C ILE A 186 -10.24 -4.48 -6.54
N ALA A 187 -9.70 -5.41 -7.32
CA ALA A 187 -10.21 -5.75 -8.65
C ALA A 187 -11.65 -6.27 -8.59
N ILE A 188 -11.96 -7.14 -7.62
CA ILE A 188 -13.30 -7.70 -7.39
C ILE A 188 -14.28 -6.61 -6.94
N CYS A 189 -13.88 -5.75 -6.01
CA CYS A 189 -14.77 -4.70 -5.48
C CYS A 189 -14.99 -3.54 -6.46
N TYR A 190 -14.03 -3.24 -7.34
CA TYR A 190 -14.05 -2.05 -8.20
C TYR A 190 -15.34 -1.91 -9.04
N PRO A 191 -15.85 -2.93 -9.75
CA PRO A 191 -17.09 -2.82 -10.52
C PRO A 191 -18.31 -2.40 -9.69
N PHE A 192 -18.41 -2.89 -8.45
CA PHE A 192 -19.54 -2.60 -7.55
C PHE A 192 -19.51 -1.15 -7.06
N ILE A 193 -18.32 -0.66 -6.72
CA ILE A 193 -18.10 0.73 -6.31
C ILE A 193 -18.35 1.67 -7.48
N ARG A 194 -17.78 1.37 -8.66
CA ARG A 194 -17.86 2.24 -9.84
C ARG A 194 -19.29 2.44 -10.32
N LYS A 195 -20.10 1.39 -10.33
CA LYS A 195 -21.51 1.45 -10.75
C LYS A 195 -22.45 1.95 -9.66
N ARG A 196 -21.93 2.35 -8.49
CA ARG A 196 -22.71 2.83 -7.34
C ARG A 196 -23.84 1.89 -6.93
N TYR A 197 -23.63 0.58 -7.05
CA TYR A 197 -24.63 -0.42 -6.64
C TYR A 197 -24.86 -0.45 -5.13
N LEU A 198 -23.89 0.04 -4.37
CA LEU A 198 -23.91 0.17 -2.91
C LEU A 198 -24.45 1.55 -2.53
N SER A 199 -25.72 1.61 -2.13
CA SER A 199 -26.29 2.78 -1.47
C SER A 199 -25.82 2.86 -0.02
N LEU A 200 -25.87 4.05 0.60
CA LEU A 200 -25.53 4.22 2.02
C LEU A 200 -26.30 3.26 2.94
N ARG A 201 -27.59 3.01 2.63
CA ARG A 201 -28.41 2.02 3.37
C ARG A 201 -27.81 0.61 3.29
N LYS A 202 -27.36 0.19 2.10
CA LYS A 202 -26.73 -1.12 1.91
C LYS A 202 -25.36 -1.21 2.59
N ILE A 203 -24.58 -0.13 2.56
CA ILE A 203 -23.29 -0.07 3.27
C ILE A 203 -23.54 -0.20 4.78
N PHE A 204 -24.51 0.54 5.31
CA PHE A 204 -24.87 0.46 6.73
C PHE A 204 -25.40 -0.91 7.14
N SER A 205 -26.24 -1.56 6.30
CA SER A 205 -26.69 -2.92 6.57
C SER A 205 -25.54 -3.93 6.56
N LEU A 206 -24.61 -3.82 5.60
CA LEU A 206 -23.42 -4.68 5.57
C LEU A 206 -22.53 -4.47 6.79
N PHE A 207 -22.38 -3.21 7.24
CA PHE A 207 -21.66 -2.88 8.46
C PHE A 207 -22.31 -3.51 9.70
N LEU A 208 -23.63 -3.41 9.86
CA LEU A 208 -24.34 -4.05 10.97
C LEU A 208 -24.21 -5.58 10.94
N VAL A 209 -24.33 -6.20 9.76
CA VAL A 209 -24.10 -7.65 9.60
C VAL A 209 -22.68 -8.02 10.00
N ALA A 210 -21.67 -7.27 9.57
CA ALA A 210 -20.28 -7.50 9.96
C ALA A 210 -20.06 -7.34 11.48
N LEU A 211 -20.72 -6.37 12.12
CA LEU A 211 -20.64 -6.16 13.56
C LEU A 211 -21.28 -7.31 14.33
N ILE A 212 -22.46 -7.76 13.92
CA ILE A 212 -23.13 -8.95 14.51
C ILE A 212 -22.27 -10.19 14.31
N PHE A 213 -21.74 -10.40 13.10
CA PHE A 213 -20.85 -11.51 12.79
C PHE A 213 -19.59 -11.51 13.68
N SER A 214 -18.98 -10.34 13.89
CA SER A 214 -17.83 -10.19 14.80
C SER A 214 -18.20 -10.47 16.26
N TYR A 215 -19.35 -9.96 16.72
CA TYR A 215 -19.83 -10.18 18.09
C TYR A 215 -20.11 -11.66 18.38
N LEU A 216 -20.56 -12.40 17.37
CA LEU A 216 -20.82 -13.84 17.46
C LEU A 216 -19.58 -14.72 17.24
N HIS A 217 -18.37 -14.16 17.28
CA HIS A 217 -17.12 -14.89 17.02
C HIS A 217 -17.14 -15.65 15.68
N GLY A 218 -17.80 -15.09 14.66
CA GLY A 218 -18.01 -15.75 13.38
C GLY A 218 -16.70 -16.09 12.66
N LEU A 219 -15.66 -15.29 12.86
CA LEU A 219 -14.33 -15.56 12.29
C LEU A 219 -13.69 -16.79 12.93
N ASP A 220 -13.73 -16.90 14.27
CA ASP A 220 -13.22 -18.06 15.01
C ASP A 220 -13.95 -19.34 14.59
N PHE A 221 -15.28 -19.26 14.41
CA PHE A 221 -16.07 -20.37 13.90
C PHE A 221 -15.60 -20.85 12.51
N ILE A 222 -15.36 -19.92 11.58
CA ILE A 222 -14.83 -20.25 10.25
C ILE A 222 -13.44 -20.87 10.35
N LEU A 223 -12.53 -20.27 11.10
CA LEU A 223 -11.16 -20.78 11.26
C LEU A 223 -11.16 -22.20 11.84
N ASN A 224 -11.90 -22.43 12.91
CA ASN A 224 -12.02 -23.75 13.54
C ASN A 224 -12.63 -24.80 12.60
N THR A 225 -13.61 -24.39 11.78
CA THR A 225 -14.19 -25.27 10.76
C THR A 225 -13.15 -25.64 9.69
N LEU A 226 -12.39 -24.66 9.19
CA LEU A 226 -11.35 -24.91 8.20
C LEU A 226 -10.22 -25.79 8.75
N ILE A 227 -9.82 -25.58 10.01
CA ILE A 227 -8.86 -26.45 10.70
C ILE A 227 -9.39 -27.87 10.79
N HIS A 228 -10.64 -28.05 11.25
CA HIS A 228 -11.27 -29.35 11.39
C HIS A 228 -11.28 -30.17 10.08
N TYR A 229 -11.46 -29.49 8.94
CA TYR A 229 -11.45 -30.12 7.62
C TYR A 229 -10.10 -30.12 6.91
N ASN A 230 -9.01 -29.68 7.55
CA ASN A 230 -7.68 -29.50 6.93
C ASN A 230 -7.72 -28.64 5.65
N LEU A 231 -8.58 -27.63 5.63
CA LEU A 231 -8.74 -26.67 4.52
C LEU A 231 -8.09 -25.32 4.82
N LEU A 232 -7.45 -25.17 5.98
CA LEU A 232 -6.78 -23.93 6.34
C LEU A 232 -5.50 -23.74 5.50
N PRO A 233 -5.34 -22.61 4.80
CA PRO A 233 -4.10 -22.35 4.08
C PRO A 233 -2.91 -22.18 5.02
N ASP A 234 -1.74 -22.71 4.65
CA ASP A 234 -0.50 -22.61 5.44
C ASP A 234 -0.13 -21.17 5.79
N ALA A 235 -0.39 -20.23 4.86
CA ALA A 235 -0.16 -18.81 5.07
C ALA A 235 -0.99 -18.23 6.23
N VAL A 236 -2.16 -18.80 6.53
CA VAL A 236 -3.03 -18.38 7.64
C VAL A 236 -2.73 -19.18 8.90
N ALA A 237 -2.33 -20.45 8.77
CA ALA A 237 -1.98 -21.33 9.88
C ALA A 237 -0.91 -20.72 10.79
N ASN A 238 0.09 -20.05 10.22
CA ASN A 238 1.16 -19.37 10.95
C ASN A 238 0.69 -18.21 11.85
N TYR A 239 -0.55 -17.73 11.68
CA TYR A 239 -1.14 -16.65 12.47
C TYR A 239 -2.18 -17.15 13.48
N ILE A 240 -2.46 -18.45 13.52
CA ILE A 240 -3.34 -19.03 14.54
C ILE A 240 -2.57 -19.15 15.85
N GLY A 241 -3.10 -18.58 16.93
CA GLY A 241 -2.43 -18.55 18.24
C GLY A 241 -1.34 -17.47 18.36
N TRP A 242 -1.24 -16.55 17.39
CA TRP A 242 -0.26 -15.45 17.43
C TRP A 242 -0.44 -14.51 18.63
N GLU A 243 -1.62 -14.51 19.27
CA GLU A 243 -1.85 -13.82 20.55
C GLU A 243 -0.94 -14.34 21.68
N GLU A 244 -0.46 -15.59 21.61
CA GLU A 244 0.51 -16.15 22.58
C GLU A 244 1.94 -15.60 22.37
N TYR A 245 2.23 -15.01 21.21
CA TYR A 245 3.55 -14.48 20.83
C TYR A 245 3.59 -12.95 20.76
N ASP A 246 2.47 -12.26 21.06
CA ASP A 246 2.47 -10.80 21.20
C ASP A 246 3.03 -10.43 22.58
N TYR A 247 4.35 -10.22 22.66
CA TYR A 247 5.05 -9.73 23.86
C TYR A 247 4.69 -8.28 24.25
N ARG A 248 3.52 -7.78 23.87
CA ARG A 248 2.99 -6.43 24.18
C ARG A 248 1.81 -6.47 25.15
N ILE A 249 1.84 -7.42 26.08
CA ILE A 249 1.15 -7.35 27.37
C ILE A 249 2.22 -7.19 28.46
#